data_AF-A0A355S7D1-F1
#
_entry.id   AF-A0A355S7D1-F1
#
_cell.length_a   1.000
_cell.length_b   1.000
_cell.length_c   1.000
_cell.angle_alpha   90.00
_cell.angle_beta   90.00
_cell.angle_gamma   90.00
#
_symmetry.space_group_name_H-M   'P 1'
#
loop_
_entity.id
_entity.type
_entity.pdbx_description
1 polymer ?
#
loop_
_entity_poly.entity_id
_entity_poly.type
_entity_poly.pdbx_seq_one_letter_code
_entity_poly.pdbx_strand_id
1 'polypeptide(L)'
;PSAKFVVATLGQTVRNAPPGNEKLILDGQLAVDGASGKYPEFRGNVATVYTHPLSQGGASNSHYDGNSQTYMDIGEAMGEAMVGLLKNE
;
A
#
# COMPACT_ATOMS: atom_id res chain seq x y z
N PRO A 1 -14.57 -16.91 -1.25
CA PRO A 1 -13.22 -16.83 -1.86
C PRO A 1 -12.16 -16.49 -0.80
N SER A 2 -11.03 -17.19 -0.80
CA SER A 2 -9.92 -17.04 0.16
C SER A 2 -8.65 -16.43 -0.47
N ALA A 3 -8.80 -15.78 -1.64
CA ALA A 3 -7.68 -15.19 -2.35
C ALA A 3 -7.08 -14.03 -1.55
N LYS A 4 -5.75 -14.06 -1.39
CA LYS A 4 -4.98 -13.03 -0.70
C LYS A 4 -4.73 -11.83 -1.63
N PHE A 5 -4.76 -10.63 -1.07
CA PHE A 5 -4.51 -9.39 -1.81
C PHE A 5 -3.50 -8.50 -1.11
N VAL A 6 -2.66 -7.84 -1.90
CA VAL A 6 -1.75 -6.79 -1.42
C VAL A 6 -2.03 -5.49 -2.17
N VAL A 7 -2.19 -4.41 -1.43
CA VAL A 7 -2.44 -3.07 -1.96
C VAL A 7 -1.21 -2.20 -1.70
N ALA A 8 -0.68 -1.54 -2.73
CA ALA A 8 0.30 -0.47 -2.57
C ALA A 8 -0.38 0.89 -2.59
N THR A 9 0.04 1.80 -1.71
CA THR A 9 -0.40 3.21 -1.78
C THR A 9 0.25 3.96 -2.95
N LEU A 10 -0.24 5.16 -3.28
CA LEU A 10 0.27 5.94 -4.44
C LEU A 10 1.71 6.47 -4.28
N GLY A 11 2.25 6.48 -3.05
CA GLY A 11 3.66 6.81 -2.79
C GLY A 11 3.95 8.28 -2.47
N GLN A 12 3.24 9.27 -3.02
CA GLN A 12 3.58 10.66 -2.71
C GLN A 12 2.99 11.20 -1.39
N THR A 13 1.92 10.59 -0.88
CA THR A 13 1.13 11.17 0.22
C THR A 13 1.61 10.70 1.60
N VAL A 14 1.95 11.66 2.47
CA VAL A 14 2.25 11.41 3.89
C VAL A 14 0.98 11.07 4.68
N ARG A 15 1.07 10.20 5.71
CA ARG A 15 -0.10 9.81 6.54
C ARG A 15 -0.80 10.99 7.23
N ASN A 16 -0.06 12.03 7.57
CA ASN A 16 -0.59 13.25 8.20
C ASN A 16 -0.89 14.36 7.19
N ALA A 17 -1.02 14.03 5.89
CA ALA A 17 -1.38 15.01 4.88
C ALA A 17 -2.71 15.71 5.24
N PRO A 18 -2.85 17.01 4.92
CA PRO A 18 -4.08 17.73 5.17
C PRO A 18 -5.26 17.11 4.41
N PRO A 19 -6.51 17.39 4.82
CA PRO A 19 -7.69 16.92 4.10
C PRO A 19 -7.65 17.31 2.62
N GLY A 20 -7.93 16.35 1.74
CA GLY A 20 -7.89 16.52 0.29
C GLY A 20 -7.99 15.18 -0.44
N ASN A 21 -8.10 15.21 -1.76
CA ASN A 21 -8.33 13.99 -2.57
C ASN A 21 -7.22 12.95 -2.38
N GLU A 22 -5.96 13.37 -2.37
CA GLU A 22 -4.83 12.45 -2.15
C GLU A 22 -4.90 11.76 -0.78
N LYS A 23 -5.26 12.52 0.27
CA LYS A 23 -5.46 11.99 1.61
C LYS A 23 -6.66 11.05 1.67
N LEU A 24 -7.75 11.36 0.97
CA LEU A 24 -8.92 10.47 0.88
C LEU A 24 -8.58 9.15 0.20
N ILE A 25 -7.77 9.19 -0.87
CA ILE A 25 -7.28 7.99 -1.55
C ILE A 25 -6.40 7.17 -0.60
N LEU A 26 -5.42 7.81 0.05
CA LEU A 26 -4.54 7.15 1.02
C LEU A 26 -5.33 6.49 2.15
N ASP A 27 -6.29 7.21 2.74
CA ASP A 27 -7.13 6.70 3.82
C ASP A 27 -7.97 5.50 3.35
N GLY A 28 -8.48 5.53 2.10
CA GLY A 28 -9.20 4.42 1.50
C GLY A 28 -8.32 3.17 1.33
N GLN A 29 -7.09 3.34 0.83
CA GLN A 29 -6.14 2.24 0.66
C GLN A 29 -5.69 1.65 1.99
N LEU A 30 -5.47 2.48 3.02
CA LEU A 30 -5.12 2.02 4.35
C LEU A 30 -6.30 1.38 5.08
N ALA A 31 -7.54 1.78 4.78
CA ALA A 31 -8.73 1.24 5.44
C ALA A 31 -8.98 -0.24 5.15
N VAL A 32 -8.49 -0.77 4.02
CA VAL A 32 -8.69 -2.19 3.66
C VAL A 32 -7.61 -3.12 4.22
N ASP A 33 -6.60 -2.59 4.93
CA ASP A 33 -5.58 -3.40 5.55
C ASP A 33 -6.18 -4.37 6.58
N GLY A 34 -5.81 -5.65 6.48
CA GLY A 34 -6.35 -6.68 7.36
C GLY A 34 -5.82 -6.64 8.79
N ALA A 35 -4.72 -5.95 9.07
CA ALA A 35 -4.15 -5.90 10.42
C ALA A 35 -4.64 -4.67 11.20
N SER A 36 -4.76 -3.54 10.52
CA SER A 36 -4.96 -2.21 11.12
C SER A 36 -6.10 -1.40 10.51
N GLY A 37 -6.72 -1.90 9.44
CA GLY A 37 -7.79 -1.25 8.72
C GLY A 37 -9.15 -1.30 9.42
N LYS A 38 -10.18 -0.84 8.70
CA LYS A 38 -11.54 -0.63 9.21
C LYS A 38 -12.43 -1.87 9.12
N TYR A 39 -12.06 -2.84 8.27
CA TYR A 39 -12.92 -3.93 7.83
C TYR A 39 -12.45 -5.28 8.40
N PRO A 40 -13.11 -5.82 9.45
CA PRO A 40 -12.70 -7.08 10.08
C PRO A 40 -12.70 -8.29 9.13
N GLU A 41 -13.49 -8.26 8.07
CA GLU A 41 -13.55 -9.30 7.03
C GLU A 41 -12.26 -9.44 6.22
N PHE A 42 -11.37 -8.43 6.26
CA PHE A 42 -10.09 -8.49 5.56
C PHE A 42 -8.94 -9.02 6.43
N ARG A 43 -9.19 -9.34 7.70
CA ARG A 43 -8.19 -9.91 8.61
C ARG A 43 -7.60 -11.19 8.03
N GLY A 44 -6.27 -11.22 7.92
CA GLY A 44 -5.53 -12.36 7.35
C GLY A 44 -5.72 -12.56 5.84
N ASN A 45 -6.42 -11.65 5.15
CA ASN A 45 -6.71 -11.76 3.72
C ASN A 45 -6.13 -10.61 2.88
N VAL A 46 -6.07 -9.41 3.43
CA VAL A 46 -5.55 -8.22 2.74
C VAL A 46 -4.42 -7.61 3.55
N ALA A 47 -3.36 -7.15 2.88
CA ALA A 47 -2.33 -6.31 3.45
C ALA A 47 -2.17 -5.02 2.62
N THR A 48 -1.98 -3.89 3.28
CA THR A 48 -1.66 -2.63 2.59
C THR A 48 -0.22 -2.21 2.90
N VAL A 49 0.59 -2.08 1.85
CA VAL A 49 1.95 -1.53 1.91
C VAL A 49 1.86 0.00 1.79
N TYR A 50 2.30 0.68 2.84
CA TYR A 50 2.46 2.14 2.83
C TYR A 50 3.77 2.52 2.14
N THR A 51 3.66 2.91 0.87
CA THR A 51 4.79 3.07 -0.05
C THR A 51 5.49 4.42 0.04
N HIS A 52 4.98 5.39 0.80
CA HIS A 52 5.59 6.72 0.85
C HIS A 52 7.07 6.74 1.28
N PRO A 53 7.48 6.02 2.34
CA PRO A 53 8.90 5.98 2.72
C PRO A 53 9.78 5.24 1.70
N LEU A 54 9.19 4.43 0.82
CA LEU A 54 9.87 3.66 -0.22
C LEU A 54 9.92 4.40 -1.56
N SER A 55 9.11 5.45 -1.72
CA SER A 55 9.05 6.22 -2.95
C SER A 55 10.14 7.29 -2.93
N GLN A 56 11.05 7.26 -3.92
CA GLN A 56 12.09 8.29 -4.05
C GLN A 56 11.62 9.56 -4.79
N GLY A 57 10.32 9.69 -5.10
CA GLY A 57 9.76 10.87 -5.76
C GLY A 57 8.56 10.56 -6.65
N GLY A 58 8.13 11.57 -7.41
CA GLY A 58 6.99 11.46 -8.32
C GLY A 58 5.64 11.81 -7.71
N ALA A 59 4.78 12.40 -8.54
CA ALA A 59 3.38 12.65 -8.22
C ALA A 59 2.49 11.44 -8.57
N SER A 60 1.23 11.45 -8.12
CA SER A 60 0.21 10.40 -8.39
C SER A 60 0.14 9.91 -9.84
N ASN A 61 0.40 10.80 -10.80
CA ASN A 61 0.23 10.56 -12.23
C ASN A 61 1.56 10.52 -13.00
N SER A 62 2.68 10.39 -12.29
CA SER A 62 4.03 10.46 -12.86
C SER A 62 4.66 9.11 -13.17
N HIS A 63 4.00 8.00 -12.79
CA HIS A 63 4.58 6.66 -12.85
C HIS A 63 5.93 6.58 -12.11
N TYR A 64 5.96 7.07 -10.85
CA TYR A 64 7.17 7.17 -10.03
C TYR A 64 8.34 7.89 -10.72
N ASP A 65 8.04 8.84 -11.62
CA ASP A 65 9.00 9.51 -12.52
C ASP A 65 9.90 8.54 -13.33
N GLY A 66 9.44 7.29 -13.55
CA GLY A 66 10.25 6.24 -14.17
C GLY A 66 11.41 5.75 -13.31
N ASN A 67 11.41 6.02 -12.00
CA ASN A 67 12.46 5.61 -11.08
C ASN A 67 12.42 4.10 -10.84
N SER A 68 13.39 3.39 -11.42
CA SER A 68 13.51 1.92 -11.30
C SER A 68 13.71 1.42 -9.87
N GLN A 69 14.38 2.18 -9.00
CA GLN A 69 14.56 1.81 -7.60
C GLN A 69 13.22 1.86 -6.86
N THR A 70 12.40 2.89 -7.07
CA THR A 70 11.06 2.98 -6.47
C THR A 70 10.22 1.74 -6.82
N TYR A 71 10.25 1.32 -8.10
CA TYR A 71 9.53 0.13 -8.54
C TYR A 71 10.02 -1.14 -7.86
N MET A 72 11.34 -1.29 -7.70
CA MET A 72 11.94 -2.44 -7.07
C MET A 72 11.60 -2.50 -5.57
N ASP A 73 11.79 -1.40 -4.85
CA ASP A 73 11.55 -1.33 -3.39
C ASP A 73 10.08 -1.58 -3.05
N ILE A 74 9.16 -0.98 -3.83
CA ILE A 74 7.71 -1.22 -3.65
C ILE A 74 7.37 -2.68 -4.01
N GLY A 75 7.93 -3.21 -5.10
CA GLY A 75 7.71 -4.59 -5.51
C GLY A 75 8.19 -5.60 -4.47
N GLU A 76 9.37 -5.38 -3.90
CA GLU A 76 9.92 -6.21 -2.82
C GLU A 76 9.03 -6.17 -1.58
N ALA A 77 8.65 -4.98 -1.11
CA ALA A 77 7.76 -4.81 0.04
C ALA A 77 6.38 -5.47 -0.19
N MET A 78 5.83 -5.38 -1.40
CA MET A 78 4.59 -6.07 -1.76
C MET A 78 4.75 -7.60 -1.76
N GLY A 79 5.89 -8.09 -2.26
CA GLY A 79 6.23 -9.51 -2.25
C GLY A 79 6.36 -10.07 -0.84
N GLU A 80 7.07 -9.36 0.04
CA GLU A 80 7.19 -9.71 1.45
C GLU A 80 5.82 -9.75 2.15
N ALA A 81 4.98 -8.74 1.92
CA ALA A 81 3.62 -8.70 2.46
C ALA A 81 2.78 -9.90 1.98
N MET A 82 2.88 -10.26 0.70
CA MET A 82 2.19 -11.43 0.14
C MET A 82 2.68 -12.73 0.79
N VAL A 83 3.99 -12.90 0.93
CA VAL A 83 4.56 -14.07 1.63
C VAL A 83 4.05 -14.13 3.07
N GLY A 84 3.94 -13.00 3.75
CA GLY A 84 3.34 -12.92 5.09
C GLY A 84 1.89 -13.41 5.12
N LEU A 85 1.06 -12.98 4.17
CA LEU A 85 -0.34 -13.43 4.06
C LEU A 85 -0.46 -14.93 3.76
N LEU A 86 0.46 -15.50 2.97
CA LEU A 86 0.48 -16.91 2.59
C LEU A 86 1.02 -17.84 3.71
N LYS A 87 1.89 -17.33 4.58
CA LYS A 87 2.45 -18.10 5.72
C LYS A 87 1.54 -18.10 6.95
N ASN A 88 0.72 -17.07 7.13
CA ASN A 88 -0.18 -16.92 8.27
C ASN A 88 -1.53 -17.63 8.06
N GLU A 89 -1.54 -18.78 7.38
CA GLU A 89 -2.72 -19.65 7.23
C GLU A 89 -2.98 -20.51 8.47
#